data_AF-A0A528BQP4-F1
#
_entry.id   AF-A0A528BQP4-F1
#
_cell.length_a   1.000
_cell.length_b   1.000
_cell.length_c   1.000
_cell.angle_alpha   90.00
_cell.angle_beta   90.00
_cell.angle_gamma   90.00
#
_symmetry.space_group_name_H-M   'P 1'
#
loop_
_entity.id
_entity.type
_entity.pdbx_description
1 polymer ?
#
loop_
_entity_poly.entity_id
_entity_poly.type
_entity_poly.pdbx_seq_one_letter_code
_entity_poly.pdbx_strand_id
1 'polypeptide(L)'
;QIALEIYYGRYPLSGHMVETGGKSPFQIAVPNPGWQKTLHGFRWLRHMRAAGTELAAANARALVSDWIDMHGSNIAGVAWEPGTTAKRVIAWLQHSSVVLQGAEFPFYRAFLKSLAMQIRYLRAMAREMPDGKDRLRARIALAFAALSLPAPPSALRGATRNLAEELDRQILPDGGHISRNPMAVLETLADLLPLRQTYANQAETPPAALMGAIDRMLPALRFFRHQDGSLARFN
;
A
#
# COMPACT_ATOMS: atom_id res chain seq x y z
N GLN A 1 -14.26 12.14 -8.99
CA GLN A 1 -13.40 12.51 -10.14
C GLN A 1 -12.46 11.38 -10.54
N ILE A 2 -11.45 10.96 -9.76
CA ILE A 2 -10.49 9.92 -10.18
C ILE A 2 -11.12 8.55 -10.50
N ALA A 3 -12.09 8.07 -9.71
CA ALA A 3 -12.77 6.80 -9.99
C ALA A 3 -13.49 6.80 -11.35
N LEU A 4 -14.03 7.96 -11.74
CA LEU A 4 -14.71 8.16 -13.01
C LEU A 4 -13.71 8.21 -14.17
N GLU A 5 -12.57 8.88 -14.00
CA GLU A 5 -11.48 8.84 -14.99
C GLU A 5 -11.02 7.40 -15.25
N ILE A 6 -10.74 6.63 -14.19
CA ILE A 6 -10.31 5.24 -14.32
C ILE A 6 -11.39 4.39 -15.00
N TYR A 7 -12.67 4.65 -14.72
CA TYR A 7 -13.78 3.99 -15.42
C TYR A 7 -13.80 4.30 -16.92
N TYR A 8 -13.49 5.54 -17.32
CA TYR A 8 -13.32 5.92 -18.72
C TYR A 8 -11.98 5.49 -19.34
N GLY A 9 -11.20 4.64 -18.65
CA GLY A 9 -9.90 4.19 -19.14
C GLY A 9 -8.81 5.26 -19.07
N ARG A 10 -8.98 6.28 -18.23
CA ARG A 10 -8.04 7.38 -18.02
C ARG A 10 -7.38 7.26 -16.64
N TYR A 11 -6.06 7.22 -16.62
CA TYR A 11 -5.27 6.92 -15.42
C TYR A 11 -4.36 8.10 -15.04
N PRO A 12 -4.87 9.09 -14.27
CA PRO A 12 -4.09 10.25 -13.80
C PRO A 12 -3.19 9.84 -12.62
N LEU A 13 -2.07 9.18 -12.90
CA LEU A 13 -1.17 8.63 -11.88
C LEU A 13 0.20 9.31 -11.95
N SER A 14 0.80 9.59 -10.79
CA SER A 14 2.15 10.20 -10.71
C SER A 14 2.28 11.49 -11.56
N GLY A 15 1.23 12.30 -11.63
CA GLY A 15 1.20 13.54 -12.42
C GLY A 15 1.09 13.34 -13.93
N HIS A 16 0.87 12.11 -14.41
CA HIS A 16 0.76 11.78 -15.82
C HIS A 16 -0.62 11.16 -16.10
N MET A 17 -1.29 11.64 -17.15
CA MET A 17 -2.52 11.04 -17.66
C MET A 17 -2.19 10.02 -18.75
N VAL A 18 -2.71 8.80 -18.62
CA VAL A 18 -2.60 7.76 -19.65
C VAL A 18 -4.01 7.29 -20.00
N GLU A 19 -4.34 7.28 -21.29
CA GLU A 19 -5.59 6.75 -21.81
C GLU A 19 -5.35 5.35 -22.40
N THR A 20 -6.15 4.36 -22.01
CA THR A 20 -5.93 2.96 -22.41
C THR A 20 -6.72 2.53 -23.65
N GLY A 21 -7.66 3.36 -24.11
CA GLY A 21 -8.51 3.05 -25.27
C GLY A 21 -9.32 1.76 -25.09
N GLY A 22 -9.77 1.47 -23.86
CA GLY A 22 -10.54 0.28 -23.52
C GLY A 22 -9.70 -0.98 -23.23
N LYS A 23 -8.38 -0.94 -23.43
CA LYS A 23 -7.48 -2.00 -22.97
C LYS A 23 -7.25 -1.90 -21.46
N SER A 24 -6.80 -3.00 -20.87
CA SER A 24 -6.35 -2.99 -19.47
C SER A 24 -5.14 -2.07 -19.31
N PRO A 25 -5.05 -1.25 -18.24
CA PRO A 25 -3.89 -0.38 -18.02
C PRO A 25 -2.58 -1.16 -17.82
N PHE A 26 -2.67 -2.44 -17.44
CA PHE A 26 -1.50 -3.31 -17.27
C PHE A 26 -0.93 -3.83 -18.60
N GLN A 27 -1.64 -3.64 -19.71
CA GLN A 27 -1.17 -3.98 -21.07
C GLN A 27 -0.47 -2.80 -21.76
N ILE A 28 -0.58 -1.59 -21.21
CA ILE A 28 -0.04 -0.38 -21.83
C ILE A 28 1.41 -0.19 -21.40
N ALA A 29 2.32 -0.17 -22.37
CA ALA A 29 3.72 0.19 -22.15
C ALA A 29 3.84 1.70 -21.94
N VAL A 30 4.02 2.12 -20.68
CA VAL A 30 4.23 3.53 -20.32
C VAL A 30 5.67 3.70 -19.83
N PRO A 31 6.55 4.48 -20.50
CA PRO A 31 7.95 4.65 -20.12
C PRO A 31 8.12 5.63 -18.92
N ASN A 32 7.29 5.49 -17.90
CA ASN A 32 7.36 6.28 -16.67
C ASN A 32 7.33 5.34 -15.45
N PRO A 33 8.47 5.13 -14.77
CA PRO A 33 8.54 4.22 -13.61
C PRO A 33 7.63 4.66 -12.45
N GLY A 34 7.46 5.97 -12.22
CA GLY A 34 6.58 6.49 -11.18
C GLY A 34 5.11 6.18 -11.43
N TRP A 35 4.68 6.29 -12.69
CA TRP A 35 3.34 5.90 -13.14
C TRP A 35 3.13 4.39 -12.96
N GLN A 36 4.07 3.56 -13.44
CA GLN A 36 3.99 2.10 -13.30
C GLN A 36 3.89 1.65 -11.83
N LYS A 37 4.75 2.19 -10.96
CA LYS A 37 4.73 1.89 -9.51
C LYS A 37 3.42 2.34 -8.86
N THR A 38 2.84 3.46 -9.32
CA THR A 38 1.56 3.94 -8.81
C THR A 38 0.40 3.06 -9.28
N LEU A 39 0.40 2.62 -10.54
CA LEU A 39 -0.58 1.70 -11.08
C LEU A 39 -0.56 0.37 -10.31
N HIS A 40 0.61 -0.29 -10.26
CA HIS A 40 0.79 -1.59 -9.62
C HIS A 40 0.72 -1.55 -8.08
N GLY A 41 0.77 -0.37 -7.47
CA GLY A 41 0.62 -0.19 -6.03
C GLY A 41 -0.82 -0.08 -5.55
N PHE A 42 -1.81 0.04 -6.44
CA PHE A 42 -3.26 0.03 -6.13
C PHE A 42 -3.76 1.05 -5.09
N ARG A 43 -2.96 2.03 -4.67
CA ARG A 43 -3.40 3.10 -3.75
C ARG A 43 -4.58 3.90 -4.29
N TRP A 44 -4.84 3.85 -5.59
CA TRP A 44 -6.01 4.45 -6.23
C TRP A 44 -7.34 3.73 -5.91
N LEU A 45 -7.32 2.50 -5.36
CA LEU A 45 -8.53 1.81 -4.89
C LEU A 45 -9.32 2.61 -3.84
N ARG A 46 -8.64 3.49 -3.08
CA ARG A 46 -9.30 4.42 -2.15
C ARG A 46 -10.35 5.31 -2.84
N HIS A 47 -10.12 5.64 -4.12
CA HIS A 47 -11.05 6.45 -4.90
C HIS A 47 -12.28 5.65 -5.32
N MET A 48 -12.11 4.35 -5.58
CA MET A 48 -13.24 3.43 -5.84
C MET A 48 -14.08 3.25 -4.57
N ARG A 49 -13.41 3.03 -3.43
CA ARG A 49 -14.08 2.96 -2.12
C ARG A 49 -14.85 4.25 -1.81
N ALA A 50 -14.25 5.41 -2.06
CA ALA A 50 -14.88 6.71 -1.81
C ALA A 50 -16.06 7.00 -2.75
N ALA A 51 -16.07 6.44 -3.97
CA ALA A 51 -17.19 6.56 -4.89
C ALA A 51 -18.42 5.78 -4.39
N GLY A 52 -18.21 4.61 -3.76
CA GLY A 52 -19.28 3.87 -3.06
C GLY A 52 -20.37 3.29 -3.97
N THR A 53 -20.15 3.22 -5.28
CA THR A 53 -21.13 2.70 -6.26
C THR A 53 -20.82 1.26 -6.66
N GLU A 54 -21.84 0.52 -7.07
CA GLU A 54 -21.67 -0.84 -7.65
C GLU A 54 -20.76 -0.82 -8.88
N LEU A 55 -20.87 0.23 -9.70
CA LEU A 55 -19.99 0.44 -10.87
C LEU A 55 -18.52 0.56 -10.47
N ALA A 56 -18.21 1.31 -9.41
CA ALA A 56 -16.85 1.46 -8.91
C ALA A 56 -16.31 0.14 -8.33
N ALA A 57 -17.16 -0.64 -7.64
CA ALA A 57 -16.81 -1.97 -7.14
C ALA A 57 -16.55 -2.98 -8.27
N ALA A 58 -17.40 -3.01 -9.29
CA ALA A 58 -17.24 -3.85 -10.47
C ALA A 58 -15.96 -3.51 -11.25
N ASN A 59 -15.69 -2.21 -11.46
CA ASN A 59 -14.46 -1.76 -12.12
C ASN A 59 -13.21 -2.09 -11.30
N ALA A 60 -13.24 -1.90 -9.98
CA ALA A 60 -12.14 -2.30 -9.09
C ALA A 60 -11.85 -3.81 -9.18
N ARG A 61 -12.89 -4.66 -9.23
CA ARG A 61 -12.72 -6.10 -9.44
C ARG A 61 -12.10 -6.44 -10.77
N ALA A 62 -12.60 -5.85 -11.85
CA ALA A 62 -12.08 -6.10 -13.19
C ALA A 62 -10.57 -5.81 -13.24
N LEU A 63 -10.15 -4.65 -12.73
CA LEU A 63 -8.74 -4.26 -12.69
C LEU A 63 -7.89 -5.15 -11.78
N VAL A 64 -8.43 -5.63 -10.66
CA VAL A 64 -7.73 -6.59 -9.80
C VAL A 64 -7.61 -7.95 -10.51
N SER A 65 -8.66 -8.41 -11.20
CA SER A 65 -8.63 -9.65 -12.00
C SER A 65 -7.58 -9.57 -13.08
N ASP A 66 -7.60 -8.51 -13.89
CA ASP A 66 -6.62 -8.23 -14.93
C ASP A 66 -5.18 -8.35 -14.40
N TRP A 67 -4.91 -7.72 -13.25
CA TRP A 67 -3.58 -7.78 -12.64
C TRP A 67 -3.21 -9.20 -12.18
N ILE A 68 -4.14 -9.95 -11.60
CA ILE A 68 -3.91 -11.35 -11.20
C ILE A 68 -3.62 -12.21 -12.43
N ASP A 69 -4.38 -12.04 -13.50
CA ASP A 69 -4.24 -12.84 -14.72
C ASP A 69 -2.90 -12.56 -15.43
N MET A 70 -2.46 -11.30 -15.47
CA MET A 70 -1.22 -10.90 -16.14
C MET A 70 0.05 -11.08 -15.29
N HIS A 71 -0.03 -10.85 -13.97
CA HIS A 71 1.15 -10.79 -13.09
C HIS A 71 1.12 -11.79 -11.93
N GLY A 72 -0.02 -12.44 -11.67
CA GLY A 72 -0.19 -13.30 -10.50
C GLY A 72 0.60 -14.60 -10.56
N SER A 73 1.02 -15.05 -11.75
CA SER A 73 1.84 -16.26 -11.96
C SER A 73 3.31 -15.98 -12.28
N ASN A 74 3.67 -14.73 -12.56
CA ASN A 74 5.01 -14.34 -12.99
C ASN A 74 5.60 -13.24 -12.09
N ILE A 75 6.51 -13.64 -11.20
CA ILE A 75 7.20 -12.74 -10.27
C ILE A 75 8.34 -12.02 -11.00
N ALA A 76 8.01 -10.91 -11.66
CA ALA A 76 8.98 -10.12 -12.41
C ALA A 76 8.60 -8.64 -12.52
N GLY A 77 9.61 -7.80 -12.76
CA GLY A 77 9.45 -6.39 -13.12
C GLY A 77 8.88 -5.49 -12.01
N VAL A 78 8.46 -4.29 -12.43
CA VAL A 78 7.96 -3.23 -11.53
C VAL A 78 6.74 -3.66 -10.72
N ALA A 79 5.92 -4.56 -11.26
CA ALA A 79 4.76 -5.14 -10.57
C ALA A 79 5.14 -5.90 -9.29
N TRP A 80 6.32 -6.51 -9.26
CA TRP A 80 6.78 -7.34 -8.13
C TRP A 80 7.89 -6.72 -7.29
N GLU A 81 8.43 -5.54 -7.66
CA GLU A 81 9.34 -4.78 -6.79
C GLU A 81 8.82 -4.76 -5.33
N PRO A 82 9.64 -5.07 -4.31
CA PRO A 82 9.17 -5.23 -2.94
C PRO A 82 8.40 -4.03 -2.40
N GLY A 83 8.84 -2.80 -2.69
CA GLY A 83 8.13 -1.57 -2.31
C GLY A 83 6.76 -1.43 -2.97
N THR A 84 6.64 -1.81 -4.25
CA THR A 84 5.36 -1.81 -5.00
C THR A 84 4.43 -2.90 -4.47
N THR A 85 4.95 -4.10 -4.23
CA THR A 85 4.19 -5.21 -3.67
C THR A 85 3.68 -4.88 -2.27
N ALA A 86 4.49 -4.24 -1.42
CA ALA A 86 4.07 -3.78 -0.10
C ALA A 86 2.92 -2.77 -0.18
N LYS A 87 2.99 -1.77 -1.08
CA LYS A 87 1.89 -0.82 -1.34
C LYS A 87 0.61 -1.54 -1.75
N ARG A 88 0.72 -2.51 -2.67
CA ARG A 88 -0.43 -3.27 -3.16
C ARG A 88 -1.08 -4.12 -2.08
N VAL A 89 -0.30 -4.83 -1.27
CA VAL A 89 -0.81 -5.63 -0.13
C VAL A 89 -1.58 -4.74 0.85
N ILE A 90 -1.03 -3.57 1.21
CA ILE A 90 -1.70 -2.60 2.09
C ILE A 90 -3.02 -2.14 1.44
N ALA A 91 -2.98 -1.71 0.18
CA ALA A 91 -4.16 -1.20 -0.51
C ALA A 91 -5.26 -2.27 -0.66
N TRP A 92 -4.90 -3.51 -1.00
CA TRP A 92 -5.84 -4.63 -1.14
C TRP A 92 -6.50 -5.00 0.19
N LEU A 93 -5.75 -4.99 1.30
CA LEU A 93 -6.30 -5.25 2.63
C LEU A 93 -7.23 -4.11 3.08
N GLN A 94 -6.79 -2.86 2.94
CA GLN A 94 -7.56 -1.67 3.36
C GLN A 94 -8.83 -1.42 2.52
N HIS A 95 -8.83 -1.87 1.27
CA HIS A 95 -9.93 -1.63 0.32
C HIS A 95 -10.58 -2.93 -0.15
N SER A 96 -10.40 -4.02 0.61
CA SER A 96 -11.00 -5.32 0.31
C SER A 96 -12.53 -5.24 0.22
N SER A 97 -13.18 -4.39 1.01
CA SER A 97 -14.64 -4.25 0.99
C SER A 97 -15.19 -3.85 -0.38
N VAL A 98 -14.58 -2.88 -1.06
CA VAL A 98 -15.02 -2.44 -2.40
C VAL A 98 -14.63 -3.46 -3.47
N VAL A 99 -13.46 -4.10 -3.33
CA VAL A 99 -13.00 -5.14 -4.26
C VAL A 99 -13.88 -6.39 -4.16
N LEU A 100 -14.33 -6.79 -2.97
CA LEU A 100 -15.09 -8.02 -2.77
C LEU A 100 -16.62 -7.84 -2.86
N GLN A 101 -17.13 -6.62 -2.99
CA GLN A 101 -18.57 -6.33 -2.99
C GLN A 101 -19.32 -6.94 -4.19
N GLY A 102 -20.03 -8.05 -4.00
CA GLY A 102 -20.68 -8.77 -5.11
C GLY A 102 -19.67 -9.59 -5.93
N ALA A 103 -18.54 -9.97 -5.33
CA ALA A 103 -17.61 -10.93 -5.90
C ALA A 103 -18.20 -12.33 -5.88
N GLU A 104 -18.05 -13.06 -6.98
CA GLU A 104 -18.31 -14.49 -7.00
C GLU A 104 -17.18 -15.28 -6.32
N PHE A 105 -17.51 -16.50 -5.90
CA PHE A 105 -16.57 -17.37 -5.19
C PHE A 105 -15.25 -17.65 -5.95
N PRO A 106 -15.23 -17.87 -7.29
CA PRO A 106 -13.98 -18.06 -8.02
C PRO A 106 -13.04 -16.86 -7.91
N PHE A 107 -13.56 -15.63 -8.06
CA PHE A 107 -12.78 -14.41 -7.90
C PHE A 107 -12.26 -14.26 -6.47
N TYR A 108 -13.10 -14.49 -5.46
CA TYR A 108 -12.70 -14.44 -4.06
C TYR A 108 -11.51 -15.36 -3.76
N ARG A 109 -11.54 -16.60 -4.28
CA ARG A 109 -10.42 -17.56 -4.14
C ARG A 109 -9.16 -17.09 -4.86
N ALA A 110 -9.28 -16.58 -6.09
CA ALA A 110 -8.15 -16.07 -6.86
C ALA A 110 -7.49 -14.87 -6.16
N PHE A 111 -8.31 -13.94 -5.64
CA PHE A 111 -7.86 -12.78 -4.87
C PHE A 111 -7.07 -13.20 -3.64
N LEU A 112 -7.61 -14.09 -2.79
CA LEU A 112 -6.92 -14.55 -1.59
C LEU A 112 -5.63 -15.33 -1.91
N LYS A 113 -5.65 -16.18 -2.95
CA LYS A 113 -4.46 -16.92 -3.41
C LYS A 113 -3.35 -15.96 -3.84
N SER A 114 -3.69 -14.93 -4.63
CA SER A 114 -2.75 -13.90 -5.07
C SER A 114 -2.21 -13.09 -3.90
N LEU A 115 -3.07 -12.65 -2.99
CA LEU A 115 -2.67 -11.91 -1.79
C LEU A 115 -1.72 -12.74 -0.91
N ALA A 116 -2.01 -14.02 -0.68
CA ALA A 116 -1.15 -14.93 0.07
C ALA A 116 0.22 -15.12 -0.59
N MET A 117 0.29 -15.18 -1.92
CA MET A 117 1.56 -15.23 -2.65
C MET A 117 2.39 -13.96 -2.41
N GLN A 118 1.78 -12.79 -2.53
CA GLN A 118 2.45 -11.50 -2.31
C GLN A 118 2.97 -11.35 -0.88
N ILE A 119 2.19 -11.79 0.12
CA ILE A 119 2.61 -11.79 1.53
C ILE A 119 3.81 -12.72 1.74
N ARG A 120 3.79 -13.94 1.17
CA ARG A 120 4.93 -14.87 1.25
C ARG A 120 6.19 -14.28 0.60
N TYR A 121 6.04 -13.66 -0.57
CA TYR A 121 7.12 -12.96 -1.23
C TYR A 121 7.71 -11.85 -0.35
N LEU A 122 6.88 -10.99 0.24
CA LEU A 122 7.36 -9.93 1.15
C LEU A 122 8.04 -10.50 2.40
N ARG A 123 7.56 -11.61 2.97
CA ARG A 123 8.23 -12.26 4.10
C ARG A 123 9.64 -12.73 3.75
N ALA A 124 9.84 -13.24 2.53
CA ALA A 124 11.14 -13.65 2.04
C ALA A 124 12.07 -12.47 1.75
N MET A 125 11.53 -11.37 1.19
CA MET A 125 12.35 -10.22 0.77
C MET A 125 12.67 -9.23 1.90
N ALA A 126 11.77 -9.03 2.88
CA ALA A 126 11.85 -7.91 3.82
C ALA A 126 13.14 -7.85 4.68
N ARG A 127 13.85 -8.96 4.83
CA ARG A 127 15.15 -9.00 5.54
C ARG A 127 16.32 -8.57 4.67
N GLU A 128 16.25 -8.85 3.37
CA GLU A 128 17.29 -8.58 2.37
C GLU A 128 17.18 -7.17 1.79
N MET A 129 16.05 -6.49 2.02
CA MET A 129 15.87 -5.12 1.57
C MET A 129 16.85 -4.18 2.29
N PRO A 130 17.45 -3.21 1.59
CA PRO A 130 18.23 -2.17 2.24
C PRO A 130 17.35 -1.31 3.15
N ASP A 131 17.98 -0.68 4.15
CA ASP A 131 17.29 0.29 5.00
C ASP A 131 16.70 1.42 4.16
N GLY A 132 15.50 1.86 4.53
CA GLY A 132 14.73 2.85 3.79
C GLY A 132 13.23 2.56 3.78
N LYS A 133 12.50 3.52 3.20
CA LYS A 133 11.04 3.59 3.27
C LYS A 133 10.32 2.34 2.74
N ASP A 134 10.90 1.65 1.78
CA ASP A 134 10.28 0.46 1.18
C ASP A 134 10.43 -0.77 2.09
N ARG A 135 11.56 -0.91 2.81
CA ARG A 135 11.74 -1.96 3.84
C ARG A 135 10.76 -1.72 4.99
N LEU A 136 10.66 -0.48 5.46
CA LEU A 136 9.69 -0.10 6.49
C LEU A 136 8.25 -0.41 6.02
N ARG A 137 7.91 -0.04 4.79
CA ARG A 137 6.60 -0.33 4.21
C ARG A 137 6.32 -1.83 4.08
N ALA A 138 7.33 -2.65 3.77
CA ALA A 138 7.17 -4.10 3.77
C ALA A 138 6.83 -4.63 5.18
N ARG A 139 7.45 -4.10 6.25
CA ARG A 139 7.08 -4.44 7.63
C ARG A 139 5.66 -4.01 7.98
N ILE A 140 5.25 -2.82 7.56
CA ILE A 140 3.88 -2.33 7.73
C ILE A 140 2.87 -3.26 7.02
N ALA A 141 3.14 -3.63 5.76
CA ALA A 141 2.30 -4.53 4.99
C ALA A 141 2.15 -5.92 5.65
N LEU A 142 3.23 -6.45 6.21
CA LEU A 142 3.22 -7.72 6.94
C LEU A 142 2.45 -7.64 8.26
N ALA A 143 2.49 -6.50 8.96
CA ALA A 143 1.67 -6.26 10.15
C ALA A 143 0.18 -6.17 9.79
N PHE A 144 -0.19 -5.43 8.74
CA PHE A 144 -1.57 -5.44 8.22
C PHE A 144 -2.05 -6.85 7.90
N ALA A 145 -1.23 -7.63 7.19
CA ALA A 145 -1.57 -9.00 6.81
C ALA A 145 -1.78 -9.91 8.03
N ALA A 146 -0.93 -9.79 9.06
CA ALA A 146 -1.05 -10.59 10.28
C ALA A 146 -2.28 -10.23 11.13
N LEU A 147 -2.74 -8.97 11.07
CA LEU A 147 -3.95 -8.50 11.75
C LEU A 147 -5.23 -8.82 10.97
N SER A 148 -5.18 -8.83 9.65
CA SER A 148 -6.38 -8.83 8.80
C SER A 148 -6.73 -10.20 8.23
N LEU A 149 -5.83 -11.18 8.32
CA LEU A 149 -6.02 -12.51 7.77
C LEU A 149 -5.87 -13.57 8.86
N PRO A 150 -6.51 -14.75 8.72
CA PRO A 150 -6.30 -15.87 9.63
C PRO A 150 -4.81 -16.22 9.73
N ALA A 151 -4.25 -16.07 10.93
CA ALA A 151 -2.84 -16.32 11.21
C ALA A 151 -2.68 -16.83 12.66
N PRO A 152 -1.66 -17.66 12.94
CA PRO A 152 -1.38 -18.06 14.30
C PRO A 152 -0.92 -16.84 15.14
N PRO A 153 -1.22 -16.79 16.45
CA PRO A 153 -0.80 -15.67 17.31
C PRO A 153 0.70 -15.38 17.28
N SER A 154 1.53 -16.39 17.04
CA SER A 154 2.98 -16.24 16.87
C SER A 154 3.36 -15.39 15.64
N ALA A 155 2.59 -15.47 14.55
CA ALA A 155 2.81 -14.66 13.36
C ALA A 155 2.52 -13.19 13.62
N LEU A 156 1.44 -12.87 14.35
CA LEU A 156 1.14 -11.50 14.76
C LEU A 156 2.23 -10.94 15.68
N ARG A 157 2.61 -11.68 16.74
CA ARG A 157 3.71 -11.26 17.62
C ARG A 157 5.01 -11.01 16.86
N GLY A 158 5.35 -11.89 15.91
CA GLY A 158 6.52 -11.72 15.06
C GLY A 158 6.43 -10.49 14.15
N ALA A 159 5.30 -10.25 13.51
CA ALA A 159 5.09 -9.08 12.66
C ALA A 159 5.13 -7.77 13.46
N THR A 160 4.47 -7.72 14.61
CA THR A 160 4.47 -6.57 15.53
C THR A 160 5.88 -6.24 16.03
N ARG A 161 6.66 -7.26 16.45
CA ARG A 161 8.05 -7.05 16.89
C ARG A 161 8.93 -6.53 15.76
N ASN A 162 8.89 -7.17 14.59
CA ASN A 162 9.69 -6.73 13.44
C ASN A 162 9.31 -5.32 12.98
N LEU A 163 8.04 -4.92 13.09
CA LEU A 163 7.61 -3.56 12.79
C LEU A 163 8.17 -2.56 13.82
N ALA A 164 8.10 -2.88 15.11
CA ALA A 164 8.64 -2.03 16.16
C ALA A 164 10.15 -1.78 15.97
N GLU A 165 10.92 -2.85 15.77
CA GLU A 165 12.37 -2.77 15.51
C GLU A 165 12.69 -1.90 14.28
N GLU A 166 11.89 -2.00 13.21
CA GLU A 166 12.10 -1.22 12.00
C GLU A 166 11.71 0.26 12.16
N LEU A 167 10.67 0.55 12.96
CA LEU A 167 10.28 1.92 13.31
C LEU A 167 11.35 2.60 14.16
N ASP A 168 11.87 1.90 15.17
CA ASP A 168 12.94 2.44 16.03
C ASP A 168 14.24 2.66 15.25
N ARG A 169 14.51 1.81 14.25
CA ARG A 169 15.65 1.96 13.33
C ARG A 169 15.51 3.16 12.39
N GLN A 170 14.32 3.38 11.83
CA GLN A 170 14.15 4.32 10.70
C GLN A 170 13.49 5.66 11.05
N ILE A 171 12.83 5.77 12.21
CA ILE A 171 12.18 6.99 12.68
C ILE A 171 13.00 7.63 13.81
N LEU A 172 13.64 8.73 13.46
CA LEU A 172 14.59 9.44 14.31
C LEU A 172 13.90 10.18 15.47
N PRO A 173 14.63 10.56 16.54
CA PRO A 173 14.05 11.27 17.69
C PRO A 173 13.28 12.55 17.33
N ASP A 174 13.68 13.22 16.25
CA ASP A 174 13.04 14.42 15.69
C ASP A 174 11.75 14.13 14.88
N GLY A 175 11.38 12.86 14.72
CA GLY A 175 10.24 12.42 13.89
C GLY A 175 10.54 12.34 12.40
N GLY A 176 11.77 12.65 11.99
CA GLY A 176 12.24 12.48 10.63
C GLY A 176 12.49 11.01 10.27
N HIS A 177 12.40 10.70 8.99
CA HIS A 177 12.85 9.42 8.46
C HIS A 177 14.36 9.44 8.19
N ILE A 178 15.06 8.31 8.35
CA ILE A 178 16.52 8.20 8.12
C ILE A 178 17.00 8.71 6.76
N SER A 179 16.15 8.66 5.73
CA SER A 179 16.46 9.18 4.39
C SER A 179 16.48 10.72 4.31
N ARG A 180 16.11 11.42 5.39
CA ARG A 180 16.01 12.89 5.44
C ARG A 180 15.16 13.48 4.31
N ASN A 181 14.18 12.72 3.81
CA ASN A 181 13.25 13.13 2.76
C ASN A 181 11.86 13.33 3.39
N PRO A 182 11.30 14.57 3.38
CA PRO A 182 9.98 14.85 3.95
C PRO A 182 8.84 14.02 3.35
N MET A 183 8.93 13.65 2.07
CA MET A 183 7.93 12.78 1.44
C MET A 183 7.90 11.38 2.06
N ALA A 184 9.04 10.87 2.54
CA ALA A 184 9.07 9.58 3.24
C ALA A 184 8.27 9.63 4.55
N VAL A 185 8.28 10.77 5.25
CA VAL A 185 7.48 10.98 6.48
C VAL A 185 5.98 10.95 6.14
N LEU A 186 5.56 11.72 5.13
CA LEU A 186 4.17 11.73 4.68
C LEU A 186 3.70 10.35 4.22
N GLU A 187 4.46 9.69 3.34
CA GLU A 187 4.07 8.40 2.78
C GLU A 187 3.99 7.30 3.84
N THR A 188 4.87 7.35 4.84
CA THR A 188 4.86 6.38 5.96
C THR A 188 3.71 6.66 6.92
N LEU A 189 3.45 7.92 7.29
CA LEU A 189 2.26 8.27 8.10
C LEU A 189 0.95 7.81 7.44
N ALA A 190 0.85 7.95 6.12
CA ALA A 190 -0.31 7.47 5.35
C ALA A 190 -0.53 5.94 5.45
N ASP A 191 0.53 5.16 5.75
CA ASP A 191 0.42 3.72 5.99
C ASP A 191 0.22 3.40 7.49
N LEU A 192 0.88 4.13 8.40
CA LEU A 192 0.84 3.89 9.84
C LEU A 192 -0.50 4.26 10.50
N LEU A 193 -1.13 5.37 10.06
CA LEU A 193 -2.38 5.82 10.66
C LEU A 193 -3.52 4.81 10.48
N PRO A 194 -3.76 4.25 9.27
CA PRO A 194 -4.72 3.16 9.15
C PRO A 194 -4.28 1.89 9.87
N LEU A 195 -2.97 1.60 9.98
CA LEU A 195 -2.49 0.42 10.70
C LEU A 195 -2.86 0.49 12.19
N ARG A 196 -2.66 1.66 12.81
CA ARG A 196 -3.11 1.93 14.19
C ARG A 196 -4.60 1.65 14.35
N GLN A 197 -5.42 2.07 13.39
CA GLN A 197 -6.85 1.77 13.40
C GLN A 197 -7.14 0.28 13.25
N THR A 198 -6.38 -0.44 12.43
CA THR A 198 -6.52 -1.90 12.27
C THR A 198 -6.23 -2.65 13.56
N TYR A 199 -5.20 -2.26 14.32
CA TYR A 199 -4.96 -2.80 15.66
C TYR A 199 -6.18 -2.62 16.57
N ALA A 200 -6.71 -1.40 16.66
CA ALA A 200 -7.88 -1.09 17.48
C ALA A 200 -9.12 -1.91 17.07
N ASN A 201 -9.37 -2.04 15.76
CA ASN A 201 -10.50 -2.82 15.23
C ASN A 201 -10.39 -4.33 15.50
N GLN A 202 -9.17 -4.85 15.69
CA GLN A 202 -8.92 -6.26 16.01
C GLN A 202 -8.80 -6.49 17.52
N ALA A 203 -9.07 -5.48 18.36
CA ALA A 203 -8.84 -5.51 19.81
C ALA A 203 -7.40 -5.89 20.20
N GLU A 204 -6.43 -5.60 19.33
CA GLU A 204 -5.01 -5.81 19.55
C GLU A 204 -4.35 -4.50 19.98
N THR A 205 -3.42 -4.57 20.92
CA THR A 205 -2.71 -3.37 21.38
C THR A 205 -1.60 -2.98 20.39
N PRO A 206 -1.59 -1.75 19.84
CA PRO A 206 -0.49 -1.28 19.00
C PRO A 206 0.83 -1.29 19.79
N PRO A 207 1.98 -1.65 19.18
CA PRO A 207 3.26 -1.57 19.86
C PRO A 207 3.62 -0.11 20.18
N ALA A 208 4.30 0.13 21.31
CA ALA A 208 4.69 1.48 21.74
C ALA A 208 5.50 2.24 20.68
N ALA A 209 6.38 1.54 19.94
CA ALA A 209 7.14 2.10 18.82
C ALA A 209 6.24 2.68 17.71
N LEU A 210 5.08 2.07 17.43
CA LEU A 210 4.11 2.59 16.46
C LEU A 210 3.49 3.90 16.93
N MET A 211 3.03 3.94 18.18
CA MET A 211 2.43 5.15 18.76
C MET A 211 3.47 6.28 18.84
N GLY A 212 4.65 5.99 19.41
CA GLY A 212 5.73 6.96 19.53
C GLY A 212 6.31 7.43 18.18
N ALA A 213 6.28 6.60 17.14
CA ALA A 213 6.62 7.06 15.79
C ALA A 213 5.57 8.04 15.26
N ILE A 214 4.27 7.71 15.36
CA ILE A 214 3.19 8.61 14.90
C ILE A 214 3.25 9.96 15.63
N ASP A 215 3.42 9.95 16.96
CA ASP A 215 3.45 11.16 17.78
C ASP A 215 4.62 12.08 17.45
N ARG A 216 5.78 11.52 17.06
CA ARG A 216 6.94 12.30 16.59
C ARG A 216 6.81 12.74 15.13
N MET A 217 6.27 11.88 14.26
CA MET A 217 6.19 12.16 12.82
C MET A 217 5.16 13.22 12.47
N LEU A 218 4.04 13.33 13.22
CA LEU A 218 3.01 14.35 12.99
C LEU A 218 3.54 15.79 13.11
N PRO A 219 4.24 16.20 14.19
CA PRO A 219 4.85 17.52 14.26
C PRO A 219 5.99 17.69 13.25
N ALA A 220 6.79 16.66 12.96
CA ALA A 220 7.80 16.73 11.91
C ALA A 220 7.19 17.02 10.53
N LEU A 221 6.07 16.37 10.18
CA LEU A 221 5.34 16.64 8.94
C LEU A 221 4.82 18.09 8.90
N ARG A 222 4.33 18.62 10.02
CA ARG A 222 3.89 20.02 10.11
C ARG A 222 5.04 20.99 9.89
N PHE A 223 6.24 20.68 10.39
CA PHE A 223 7.44 21.49 10.18
C PHE A 223 7.84 21.58 8.70
N PHE A 224 7.74 20.48 7.94
CA PHE A 224 8.08 20.47 6.51
C PHE A 224 7.02 21.07 5.59
N ARG A 225 5.86 21.47 6.11
CA ARG A 225 4.76 21.99 5.30
C ARG A 225 4.85 23.50 5.15
N HIS A 226 4.89 23.97 3.91
CA HIS A 226 4.80 25.39 3.57
C HIS A 226 3.38 25.94 3.80
N GLN A 227 3.24 27.27 3.77
CA GLN A 227 1.94 27.93 3.97
C GLN A 227 0.89 27.54 2.93
N ASP A 228 1.32 27.22 1.71
CA ASP A 228 0.47 26.75 0.60
C ASP A 228 0.07 25.27 0.72
N GLY A 229 0.51 24.58 1.78
CA GLY A 229 0.24 23.17 2.01
C GLY A 229 1.18 22.21 1.28
N SER A 230 2.10 22.73 0.45
CA SER A 230 3.13 21.92 -0.18
C SER A 230 4.18 21.45 0.84
N LEU A 231 4.86 20.35 0.54
CA LEU A 231 5.97 19.86 1.35
C LEU A 231 7.30 20.35 0.80
N ALA A 232 8.22 20.67 1.70
CA ALA A 232 9.59 20.98 1.36
C ALA A 232 10.22 19.84 0.54
N ARG A 233 10.87 20.22 -0.57
CA ARG A 233 11.46 19.30 -1.55
C ARG A 233 12.97 19.20 -1.32
N PHE A 234 13.34 18.41 -0.31
CA PHE A 234 14.74 18.04 -0.06
C PHE A 234 14.95 16.57 -0.40
N ASN A 235 16.13 16.26 -0.95
CA ASN A 235 16.58 14.91 -1.31
C ASN A 235 15.59 14.17 -2.21
#